data_AF-A0A925RW85-F1
#
_entry.id   AF-A0A925RW85-F1
#
_cell.length_a   1.000
_cell.length_b   1.000
_cell.length_c   1.000
_cell.angle_alpha   90.00
_cell.angle_beta   90.00
_cell.angle_gamma   90.00
#
_symmetry.space_group_name_H-M   'P 1'
#
loop_
_entity.id
_entity.type
_entity.pdbx_description
1 polymer ?
#
loop_
_entity_poly.entity_id
_entity_poly.type
_entity_poly.pdbx_seq_one_letter_code
_entity_poly.pdbx_strand_id
1 'polypeptide(L)' 'LARIRADLADAFAGLLTPQDRAGWRPHVTVQNKAEPSVARALARELAAEFKPRPLAIMGLASWFYREGEWERIARYRFD' A
#
# COMPACT_ATOMS: atom_id res chain seq x y z
N LEU A 1 4.66 -5.36 10.81
CA LEU A 1 3.65 -4.91 9.82
C LEU A 1 2.45 -5.86 9.72
N ALA A 2 2.62 -7.17 9.54
CA ALA A 2 1.49 -8.12 9.52
C ALA A 2 0.58 -8.01 10.75
N ARG A 3 1.18 -7.92 11.95
CA ARG A 3 0.42 -7.73 13.20
C ARG A 3 -0.40 -6.44 13.20
N ILE A 4 0.25 -5.30 12.92
CA ILE A 4 -0.42 -4.00 12.78
C ILE A 4 -1.58 -4.07 11.77
N ARG A 5 -1.39 -4.76 10.64
CA ARG A 5 -2.45 -4.94 9.63
C ARG A 5 -3.62 -5.79 10.13
N ALA A 6 -3.36 -6.80 10.96
CA ALA A 6 -4.39 -7.61 11.59
C ALA A 6 -5.16 -6.79 12.64
N ASP A 7 -4.45 -6.06 13.51
CA ASP A 7 -5.06 -5.18 14.52
C ASP A 7 -5.96 -4.12 13.87
N LEU A 8 -5.51 -3.52 12.76
CA LEU A 8 -6.35 -2.61 11.97
C LEU A 8 -7.55 -3.32 11.35
N ALA A 9 -7.38 -4.56 10.85
CA ALA A 9 -8.50 -5.30 10.27
C ALA A 9 -9.61 -5.56 11.30
N ASP A 10 -9.21 -5.93 12.52
CA ASP A 10 -10.10 -6.21 13.64
C ASP A 10 -10.79 -4.92 14.11
N ALA A 11 -10.05 -3.82 14.25
CA ALA A 11 -10.61 -2.53 14.65
C ALA A 11 -11.61 -1.94 13.64
N PHE A 12 -11.40 -2.21 12.34
CA PHE A 12 -12.30 -1.78 11.26
C PHE A 12 -13.30 -2.88 10.85
N ALA A 13 -13.46 -3.94 11.65
CA ALA A 13 -14.39 -5.02 11.35
C ALA A 13 -15.81 -4.46 11.09
N GLY A 14 -16.44 -4.93 10.02
CA GLY A 14 -17.75 -4.45 9.57
C GLY A 14 -17.68 -3.29 8.57
N LEU A 15 -16.59 -2.51 8.53
CA LEU A 15 -16.38 -1.42 7.56
C LEU A 15 -15.59 -1.86 6.32
N LEU A 16 -14.88 -2.99 6.41
CA LEU A 16 -14.01 -3.49 5.35
C LEU A 16 -14.80 -4.02 4.13
N THR A 17 -14.37 -3.69 2.92
CA THR A 17 -14.88 -4.34 1.70
C THR A 17 -14.33 -5.76 1.55
N PRO A 18 -14.85 -6.61 0.64
CA PRO A 18 -14.24 -7.91 0.35
C PRO A 18 -12.77 -7.81 -0.06
N GLN A 19 -12.39 -6.75 -0.79
CA GLN A 19 -11.00 -6.51 -1.18
C GLN A 19 -10.10 -6.22 0.03
N ASP A 20 -10.60 -5.45 1.00
CA ASP A 20 -9.87 -5.16 2.24
C ASP A 20 -9.70 -6.40 3.13
N ARG A 21 -10.53 -7.43 2.96
CA ARG A 21 -10.44 -8.69 3.71
C ARG A 21 -9.53 -9.72 3.04
N ALA A 22 -9.07 -9.46 1.82
CA ALA A 22 -8.17 -10.37 1.11
C ALA A 22 -6.82 -10.51 1.83
N GLY A 23 -6.16 -11.65 1.61
CA GLY A 23 -4.86 -11.95 2.21
C GLY A 23 -3.83 -10.86 1.92
N TRP A 24 -3.11 -10.42 2.96
CA TRP A 24 -2.19 -9.30 2.87
C TRP A 24 -0.93 -9.67 2.06
N ARG A 25 -0.71 -8.96 0.94
CA ARG A 25 0.50 -9.05 0.12
C ARG A 25 1.15 -7.65 0.07
N PRO A 26 2.09 -7.33 0.96
CA PRO A 26 2.67 -5.98 1.01
C PRO A 26 3.45 -5.67 -0.26
N HIS A 27 3.10 -4.57 -0.91
CA HIS A 27 3.79 -4.04 -2.08
C HIS A 27 3.61 -2.52 -2.14
N VAL A 28 4.48 -1.86 -2.88
CA VAL A 28 4.33 -0.45 -3.26
C VAL A 28 3.88 -0.42 -4.71
N THR A 29 2.74 0.20 -4.98
CA THR A 29 2.23 0.37 -6.35
C THR A 29 3.13 1.35 -7.10
N VAL A 30 3.68 0.91 -8.23
CA VAL A 30 4.49 1.77 -9.12
C VAL A 30 3.60 2.48 -10.14
N GLN A 31 2.63 1.77 -10.72
CA GLN A 31 1.64 2.30 -11.65
C GLN A 31 0.26 1.71 -11.33
N ASN A 32 -0.78 2.51 -11.52
CA ASN A 32 -2.17 2.07 -11.41
C ASN A 32 -2.92 2.43 -12.69
N LYS A 33 -3.89 1.60 -13.10
CA LYS A 33 -4.73 1.80 -14.30
C LYS A 33 -3.93 1.93 -15.62
N ALA A 34 -2.75 1.31 -15.70
CA ALA A 34 -1.94 1.27 -16.92
C ALA A 34 -2.37 0.14 -17.87
N GLU A 35 -2.21 0.35 -19.17
CA GLU A 35 -2.40 -0.70 -20.17
C GLU A 35 -1.46 -1.90 -19.90
N PRO A 36 -1.91 -3.16 -20.08
CA PRO A 36 -1.11 -4.32 -19.72
C PRO A 36 0.25 -4.40 -20.41
N SER A 37 0.37 -3.92 -21.65
CA SER A 37 1.64 -3.88 -22.39
C SER A 37 2.64 -2.92 -21.74
N VAL A 38 2.17 -1.73 -21.35
CA VAL A 38 2.96 -0.70 -20.66
C VAL A 38 3.43 -1.20 -19.31
N ALA A 39 2.52 -1.77 -18.51
CA ALA A 39 2.85 -2.31 -17.19
C ALA A 39 3.92 -3.43 -17.27
N ARG A 40 3.81 -4.33 -18.25
CA ARG A 40 4.80 -5.40 -18.46
C ARG A 40 6.16 -4.86 -18.92
N ALA A 41 6.17 -3.85 -19.78
CA ALA A 41 7.41 -3.23 -20.24
C ALA A 41 8.15 -2.59 -19.05
N LEU A 42 7.47 -1.76 -18.27
CA LEU A 42 8.05 -1.11 -17.10
C LEU A 42 8.50 -2.13 -16.04
N ALA A 43 7.72 -3.18 -15.79
CA ALA A 43 8.10 -4.21 -14.82
C ALA A 43 9.42 -4.91 -15.19
N ARG A 44 9.65 -5.19 -16.49
CA ARG A 44 10.94 -5.78 -16.95
C ARG A 44 12.10 -4.82 -16.77
N GLU A 45 11.90 -3.55 -17.13
CA GLU A 45 12.92 -2.51 -16.98
C GLU A 45 13.33 -2.34 -15.52
N LEU A 46 12.36 -2.15 -14.62
CA LEU A 46 12.64 -1.99 -13.19
C LEU A 46 13.25 -3.24 -12.57
N ALA A 47 12.81 -4.44 -12.99
CA ALA A 47 13.37 -5.69 -12.47
C ALA A 47 14.85 -5.89 -12.84
N ALA A 48 15.29 -5.39 -14.01
CA ALA A 48 16.68 -5.49 -14.44
C ALA A 48 17.63 -4.66 -13.56
N GLU A 49 17.14 -3.55 -13.01
CA GLU A 49 17.94 -2.61 -12.22
C GLU A 49 17.69 -2.69 -10.71
N PHE A 50 16.66 -3.43 -10.29
CA PHE A 50 16.25 -3.47 -8.90
C PHE A 50 17.34 -4.06 -7.99
N LYS A 51 17.74 -3.27 -7.00
CA LYS A 51 18.63 -3.71 -5.91
C LYS A 51 17.87 -3.63 -4.60
N PRO A 52 17.70 -4.76 -3.87
CA PRO A 52 17.13 -4.74 -2.53
C PRO A 52 17.90 -3.75 -1.65
N ARG A 53 17.15 -2.93 -0.91
CA ARG A 53 17.72 -1.98 0.04
C ARG A 53 16.91 -1.96 1.33
N PRO A 54 17.55 -1.67 2.48
CA PRO A 54 16.82 -1.48 3.72
C PRO A 54 15.75 -0.39 3.57
N LEU A 55 14.58 -0.65 4.16
CA LEU A 55 13.48 0.30 4.24
C LEU A 55 13.05 0.40 5.70
N ALA A 56 13.12 1.60 6.26
CA ALA A 56 12.57 1.89 7.57
C ALA A 56 11.12 2.38 7.41
N ILE A 57 10.18 1.70 8.10
CA ILE A 57 8.82 2.21 8.24
C ILE A 57 8.79 3.09 9.49
N MET A 58 8.65 4.40 9.29
CA MET A 58 8.73 5.39 10.37
C MET A 58 7.43 5.58 11.15
N GLY A 59 6.36 4.91 10.74
CA GLY A 59 5.04 5.10 11.32
C GLY A 59 3.90 4.81 10.35
N LEU A 60 2.70 5.21 10.75
CA LEU A 60 1.46 5.10 9.99
C LEU A 60 0.88 6.49 9.70
N ALA A 61 0.10 6.59 8.63
CA ALA A 61 -0.69 7.77 8.32
C ALA A 61 -2.09 7.35 7.87
N SER A 62 -3.10 8.13 8.25
CA SER A 62 -4.48 7.96 7.79
C SER A 62 -4.79 9.03 6.75
N TRP A 63 -5.56 8.62 5.74
CA TRP A 63 -5.91 9.46 4.59
C TRP A 63 -7.38 9.29 4.25
N PHE A 64 -8.01 10.38 3.79
CA PHE A 64 -9.32 10.36 3.14
C PHE A 64 -9.10 10.41 1.63
N TYR A 65 -9.53 9.37 0.91
CA TYR A 65 -9.61 9.42 -0.54
C TYR A 65 -10.85 10.18 -1.02
N ARG A 66 -10.65 11.33 -1.67
CA ARG A 66 -11.71 12.18 -2.26
C ARG A 66 -11.61 12.14 -3.78
N GLU A 67 -12.21 11.11 -4.37
CA GLU A 67 -12.44 10.99 -5.83
C GLU A 67 -11.20 11.21 -6.72
N GLY A 68 -9.99 10.94 -6.21
CA GLY A 68 -8.73 11.13 -6.94
C GLY A 68 -7.68 11.85 -6.11
N GLU A 69 -8.11 12.62 -5.11
CA GLU A 69 -7.21 13.32 -4.20
C GLU A 69 -7.10 12.60 -2.85
N TRP A 70 -5.92 12.63 -2.25
CA TRP A 70 -5.68 12.08 -0.92
C TRP A 70 -5.51 13.22 0.07
N GLU A 71 -6.48 13.38 0.98
CA GLU A 71 -6.39 14.33 2.08
C GLU A 71 -5.80 13.63 3.32
N ARG A 72 -4.70 14.14 3.87
CA ARG A 72 -4.08 13.56 5.06
C ARG A 72 -4.91 13.90 6.29
N ILE A 73 -5.30 12.88 7.05
CA ILE A 73 -6.02 13.04 8.33
C ILE A 73 -5.02 13.14 9.48
N ALA A 74 -4.10 12.18 9.61
CA ALA A 74 -3.14 12.14 10.71
C ALA A 74 -1.85 11.37 10.35
N ARG A 75 -0.81 11.55 11.17
CA ARG A 75 0.46 10.79 11.10
C ARG A 75 0.88 10.40 12.51
N TYR A 76 1.24 9.14 12.69
CA TYR A 76 1.69 8.54 13.94
C TYR A 76 3.07 7.94 13.70
N ARG A 77 4.08 8.39 14.45
CA ARG A 77 5.44 7.83 14.35
C ARG A 77 5.56 6.61 15.24
N PHE A 78 6.43 5.69 14.84
CA PHE A 78 6.94 4.69 15.77
C PHE A 78 8.13 5.28 16.53
N ASP A 79 8.27 4.87 17.79
CA ASP A 79 9.41 5.21 18.64
C ASP A 79 10.65 4.37 18.29
#